data_AF-A0A1Q3ZIM1-F1
#
_entry.id   AF-A0A1Q3ZIM1-F1
#
_cell.length_a   1.000
_cell.length_b   1.000
_cell.length_c   1.000
_cell.angle_alpha   90.00
_cell.angle_beta   90.00
_cell.angle_gamma   90.00
#
_symmetry.space_group_name_H-M   'P 1'
#
loop_
_entity.id
_entity.type
_entity.pdbx_description
1 polymer ?
#
loop_
_entity_poly.entity_id
_entity_poly.type
_entity_poly.pdbx_seq_one_letter_code
_entity_poly.pdbx_strand_id
1 'polypeptide(L)'
;MKKILLLALLGTAFTAKSQCDTTYLQQGKTIAFDEIMSGVYYIDGTFKVNEGITVYVNPYASNGCGTLEIHAKKIIIEGTINGDYAGYSGGNGGYSGSTVNSLTGDQNALTGCSNKDNSGIVSVEGGKSGTDGMGNGRGLKGADGTSGSGPKQICQSSSDAFGMIAGSGGAGGGGGASYGGNGTAGKKGGNGSSAYSNSGAPISTAYPVVAGLGGNGGNPGASYGTEFGADISLGSGGAGAGGGGRSYATGTNGKKGGNGGGLVILHAENNLTISGTITVNGENGKNGGDAGNGGATPKCCSDLCDDCGEATFSSGAGAGSGSGAGSGGGILLKSDNTASVTGTLSATGGTGGTSGNAGAGTSCSYSATFCGSQSISTGTGATGENGGDGGGGRIKLFVESCSATTENATVIVNGGGSAEQGTFAKVCNSNLSVSETETLKFSVYPNPATDIVSVTFVNVPEGQNGSVQIQDALGRIISEELFISGNPISFDIRNLNAGLYFINIEINNQASSLKFIKK
;
A
#
# COMPACT_ATOMS: atom_id res chain seq x y z
N MET A 1 20.63 -36.35 49.17
CA MET A 1 20.98 -34.93 48.94
C MET A 1 21.73 -34.82 47.62
N LYS A 2 21.01 -34.59 46.52
CA LYS A 2 21.58 -34.49 45.16
C LYS A 2 21.84 -33.02 44.85
N LYS A 3 23.09 -32.72 44.49
CA LYS A 3 23.59 -31.40 44.10
C LYS A 3 22.92 -30.95 42.80
N ILE A 4 22.31 -29.76 42.81
CA ILE A 4 21.83 -29.09 41.60
C ILE A 4 23.01 -28.28 41.05
N LEU A 5 23.46 -28.66 39.85
CA LEU A 5 24.49 -27.97 39.09
C LEU A 5 23.82 -26.84 38.30
N LEU A 6 24.12 -25.59 38.66
CA LEU A 6 23.62 -24.40 37.97
C LEU A 6 24.46 -24.18 36.71
N LEU A 7 23.90 -24.46 35.54
CA LEU A 7 24.54 -24.21 34.24
C LEU A 7 24.33 -22.74 33.86
N ALA A 8 25.40 -21.94 33.90
CA ALA A 8 25.38 -20.55 33.46
C ALA A 8 25.27 -20.50 31.92
N LEU A 9 24.13 -20.05 31.42
CA LEU A 9 23.90 -19.78 30.01
C LEU A 9 24.67 -18.49 29.63
N LEU A 10 25.82 -18.62 28.97
CA LEU A 10 26.46 -17.49 28.29
C LEU A 10 25.57 -17.09 27.11
N GLY A 11 24.78 -16.03 27.28
CA GLY A 11 24.07 -15.38 26.18
C GLY A 11 25.08 -14.69 25.26
N THR A 12 25.26 -15.22 24.06
CA THR A 12 25.87 -14.46 22.97
C THR A 12 24.90 -13.35 22.58
N ALA A 13 25.28 -12.10 22.85
CA ALA A 13 24.57 -10.94 22.35
C ALA A 13 24.74 -10.89 20.83
N PHE A 14 23.75 -11.41 20.10
CA PHE A 14 23.55 -11.05 18.71
C PHE A 14 23.16 -9.58 18.66
N THR A 15 24.11 -8.71 18.29
CA THR A 15 23.78 -7.36 17.82
C THR A 15 22.87 -7.51 16.60
N ALA A 16 21.60 -7.17 16.76
CA ALA A 16 20.66 -7.06 15.66
C ALA A 16 21.17 -5.97 14.71
N LYS A 17 21.78 -6.37 13.59
CA LYS A 17 22.01 -5.46 12.46
C LYS A 17 20.66 -4.98 11.96
N SER A 18 20.56 -3.72 11.55
CA SER A 18 19.34 -3.21 10.94
C SER A 18 19.10 -3.99 9.65
N GLN A 19 17.87 -4.45 9.44
CA GLN A 19 17.55 -5.42 8.36
C GLN A 19 17.45 -4.78 6.97
N CYS A 20 17.95 -3.55 6.84
CA CYS A 20 18.12 -2.81 5.59
C CYS A 20 19.60 -2.47 5.35
N ASP A 21 20.50 -2.99 6.19
CA ASP A 21 21.92 -2.65 6.15
C ASP A 21 22.62 -3.25 4.93
N THR A 22 23.67 -2.57 4.51
CA THR A 22 24.58 -3.07 3.49
C THR A 22 25.52 -4.12 4.08
N THR A 23 25.62 -5.25 3.41
CA THR A 23 26.53 -6.35 3.77
C THR A 23 27.60 -6.51 2.68
N TYR A 24 28.86 -6.52 3.08
CA TYR A 24 30.00 -6.76 2.19
C TYR A 24 30.56 -8.15 2.42
N LEU A 25 30.66 -8.94 1.35
CA LEU A 25 31.25 -10.28 1.36
C LEU A 25 32.47 -10.28 0.43
N GLN A 26 33.63 -10.65 0.98
CA GLN A 26 34.91 -10.66 0.26
C GLN A 26 35.12 -11.93 -0.60
N GLN A 27 34.11 -12.80 -0.67
CA GLN A 27 34.12 -14.05 -1.42
C GLN A 27 32.71 -14.31 -1.95
N GLY A 28 32.60 -15.20 -2.94
CA GLY A 28 31.30 -15.64 -3.46
C GLY A 28 30.40 -16.27 -2.39
N LYS A 29 29.08 -16.18 -2.58
CA LYS A 29 28.05 -16.78 -1.71
C LYS A 29 27.19 -17.74 -2.53
N THR A 30 27.14 -18.99 -2.11
CA THR A 30 26.22 -20.01 -2.65
C THR A 30 25.16 -20.33 -1.60
N ILE A 31 23.89 -20.16 -1.97
CA ILE A 31 22.73 -20.53 -1.15
C ILE A 31 22.36 -21.98 -1.46
N ALA A 32 22.57 -22.86 -0.47
CA ALA A 32 22.40 -24.30 -0.60
C ALA A 32 21.20 -24.85 0.21
N PHE A 33 20.50 -23.99 0.95
CA PHE A 33 19.31 -24.29 1.74
C PHE A 33 18.41 -23.05 1.74
N ASP A 34 17.12 -23.24 2.02
CA ASP A 34 16.18 -22.14 2.08
C ASP A 34 16.60 -21.12 3.15
N GLU A 35 16.65 -19.84 2.79
CA GLU A 35 17.14 -18.77 3.66
C GLU A 35 16.30 -17.51 3.46
N ILE A 36 16.16 -16.71 4.52
CA ILE A 36 15.59 -15.36 4.42
C ILE A 36 16.73 -14.38 4.19
N MET A 37 16.66 -13.57 3.13
CA MET A 37 17.64 -12.54 2.81
C MET A 37 16.95 -11.21 2.47
N SER A 38 17.48 -10.10 2.98
CA SER A 38 16.99 -8.74 2.70
C SER A 38 18.07 -7.70 2.93
N GLY A 39 17.90 -6.53 2.31
CA GLY A 39 18.89 -5.45 2.31
C GLY A 39 19.80 -5.53 1.08
N VAL A 40 20.94 -4.86 1.18
CA VAL A 40 21.90 -4.70 0.08
C VAL A 40 23.13 -5.57 0.33
N TYR A 41 23.56 -6.33 -0.67
CA TYR A 41 24.75 -7.17 -0.58
C TYR A 41 25.74 -6.80 -1.69
N TYR A 42 26.97 -6.50 -1.32
CA TYR A 42 28.11 -6.40 -2.24
C TYR A 42 28.98 -7.65 -2.08
N ILE A 43 29.09 -8.45 -3.13
CA ILE A 43 29.72 -9.76 -3.10
C ILE A 43 30.88 -9.78 -4.09
N ASP A 44 32.10 -9.84 -3.57
CA ASP A 44 33.31 -10.01 -4.37
C ASP A 44 33.45 -11.47 -4.84
N GLY A 45 32.61 -11.84 -5.82
CA GLY A 45 32.57 -13.20 -6.36
C GLY A 45 31.24 -13.55 -7.01
N THR A 46 30.94 -14.84 -7.05
CA THR A 46 29.68 -15.34 -7.58
C THR A 46 28.62 -15.39 -6.48
N PHE A 47 27.45 -14.81 -6.72
CA PHE A 47 26.22 -15.11 -5.96
C PHE A 47 25.46 -16.20 -6.69
N LYS A 48 25.23 -17.34 -6.03
CA LYS A 48 24.52 -18.49 -6.59
C LYS A 48 23.35 -18.92 -5.70
N VAL A 49 22.17 -19.13 -6.29
CA VAL A 49 21.05 -19.84 -5.65
C VAL A 49 20.88 -21.17 -6.38
N ASN A 50 21.10 -22.27 -5.65
CA ASN A 50 21.03 -23.62 -6.22
C ASN A 50 19.60 -23.99 -6.64
N GLU A 51 19.48 -24.90 -7.61
CA GLU A 51 18.20 -25.49 -7.98
C GLU A 51 17.48 -26.13 -6.78
N GLY A 52 16.16 -25.97 -6.71
CA GLY A 52 15.33 -26.47 -5.62
C GLY A 52 15.39 -25.65 -4.32
N ILE A 53 16.21 -24.60 -4.26
CA ILE A 53 16.36 -23.73 -3.08
C ILE A 53 15.59 -22.41 -3.25
N THR A 54 14.96 -21.94 -2.18
CA THR A 54 14.22 -20.68 -2.15
C THR A 54 14.86 -19.65 -1.22
N VAL A 55 15.18 -18.48 -1.76
CA VAL A 55 15.50 -17.27 -0.98
C VAL A 55 14.23 -16.47 -0.76
N TYR A 56 13.85 -16.25 0.49
CA TYR A 56 12.68 -15.45 0.85
C TYR A 56 13.08 -14.03 1.20
N VAL A 57 12.39 -13.04 0.62
CA VAL A 57 12.56 -11.63 0.99
C VAL A 57 11.71 -11.32 2.21
N ASN A 58 12.30 -10.74 3.26
CA ASN A 58 11.60 -10.39 4.49
C ASN A 58 10.61 -9.24 4.23
N PRO A 59 9.32 -9.42 4.55
CA PRO A 59 8.30 -8.40 4.28
C PRO A 59 8.51 -7.09 5.02
N TYR A 60 8.15 -5.99 4.34
CA TYR A 60 8.09 -4.64 4.92
C TYR A 60 7.24 -4.59 6.19
N ALA A 61 6.11 -5.33 6.20
CA ALA A 61 5.20 -5.40 7.33
C ALA A 61 5.79 -6.06 8.60
N SER A 62 6.90 -6.79 8.48
CA SER A 62 7.57 -7.51 9.57
C SER A 62 8.86 -6.81 10.02
N ASN A 63 8.91 -5.48 9.90
CA ASN A 63 10.10 -4.64 10.10
C ASN A 63 11.27 -4.93 9.12
N GLY A 64 10.99 -5.59 7.99
CA GLY A 64 11.93 -5.72 6.87
C GLY A 64 11.94 -4.50 5.96
N CYS A 65 12.84 -4.46 4.98
CA CYS A 65 12.80 -3.47 3.89
C CYS A 65 11.95 -3.92 2.69
N GLY A 66 11.49 -5.18 2.66
CA GLY A 66 10.80 -5.74 1.49
C GLY A 66 11.69 -5.86 0.25
N THR A 67 13.00 -5.64 0.41
CA THR A 67 13.96 -5.48 -0.69
C THR A 67 15.11 -6.46 -0.54
N LEU A 68 15.52 -7.07 -1.66
CA LEU A 68 16.77 -7.82 -1.80
C LEU A 68 17.55 -7.23 -2.97
N GLU A 69 18.69 -6.61 -2.66
CA GLU A 69 19.59 -6.04 -3.66
C GLU A 69 20.95 -6.74 -3.60
N ILE A 70 21.38 -7.30 -4.73
CA ILE A 70 22.64 -8.04 -4.86
C ILE A 70 23.49 -7.38 -5.95
N HIS A 71 24.67 -6.92 -5.54
CA HIS A 71 25.78 -6.56 -6.42
C HIS A 71 26.84 -7.65 -6.35
N ALA A 72 27.16 -8.28 -7.48
CA ALA A 72 28.18 -9.33 -7.51
C ALA A 72 28.94 -9.37 -8.83
N LYS A 73 30.14 -9.95 -8.85
CA LYS A 73 30.88 -10.18 -10.10
C LYS A 73 30.11 -11.08 -11.07
N LYS A 74 29.42 -12.10 -10.57
CA LYS A 74 28.57 -13.01 -11.35
C LYS A 74 27.34 -13.39 -10.52
N ILE A 75 26.18 -13.46 -11.16
CA ILE A 75 24.93 -13.88 -10.50
C ILE A 75 24.35 -15.09 -11.24
N ILE A 76 24.03 -16.15 -10.50
CA ILE A 76 23.44 -17.39 -11.02
C ILE A 76 22.22 -17.78 -10.18
N ILE A 77 21.03 -17.71 -10.74
CA ILE A 77 19.78 -18.11 -10.08
C ILE A 77 19.21 -19.33 -10.79
N GLU A 78 19.47 -20.51 -10.22
CA GLU A 78 18.89 -21.79 -10.64
C GLU A 78 17.64 -22.15 -9.81
N GLY A 79 17.59 -21.70 -8.55
CA GLY A 79 16.45 -21.85 -7.65
C GLY A 79 15.43 -20.72 -7.73
N THR A 80 14.83 -20.37 -6.59
CA THR A 80 13.77 -19.36 -6.49
C THR A 80 14.21 -18.18 -5.61
N ILE A 81 13.89 -16.96 -6.03
CA ILE A 81 13.82 -15.78 -5.16
C ILE A 81 12.35 -15.40 -5.03
N ASN A 82 11.80 -15.51 -3.82
CA ASN A 82 10.41 -15.21 -3.52
C ASN A 82 10.31 -13.92 -2.68
N GLY A 83 9.83 -12.86 -3.31
CA GLY A 83 9.46 -11.60 -2.69
C GLY A 83 7.96 -11.32 -2.74
N ASP A 84 7.12 -12.36 -2.80
CA ASP A 84 5.66 -12.20 -2.78
C ASP A 84 5.22 -11.56 -1.47
N TYR A 85 4.34 -10.56 -1.56
CA TYR A 85 3.73 -9.85 -0.44
C TYR A 85 4.72 -9.12 0.48
N ALA A 86 5.98 -8.98 0.04
CA ALA A 86 7.05 -8.39 0.84
C ALA A 86 7.08 -6.85 0.77
N GLY A 87 6.29 -6.22 -0.10
CA GLY A 87 6.19 -4.78 -0.27
C GLY A 87 5.37 -4.07 0.79
N TYR A 88 4.90 -2.85 0.46
CA TYR A 88 4.17 -2.02 1.41
C TYR A 88 2.91 -2.70 1.94
N SER A 89 2.63 -2.49 3.22
CA SER A 89 1.53 -3.20 3.87
C SER A 89 0.16 -2.65 3.44
N GLY A 90 -0.84 -3.53 3.33
CA GLY A 90 -2.23 -3.11 3.14
C GLY A 90 -2.83 -2.40 4.36
N GLY A 91 -3.95 -1.72 4.17
CA GLY A 91 -4.67 -0.99 5.20
C GLY A 91 -5.42 -1.92 6.17
N ASN A 92 -5.57 -1.51 7.42
CA ASN A 92 -6.40 -2.18 8.41
C ASN A 92 -7.88 -2.14 8.02
N GLY A 93 -8.60 -3.23 8.29
CA GLY A 93 -10.04 -3.31 8.05
C GLY A 93 -10.85 -2.43 9.01
N GLY A 94 -12.04 -2.04 8.56
CA GLY A 94 -12.92 -1.15 9.29
C GLY A 94 -13.70 -1.84 10.40
N TYR A 95 -14.04 -1.09 11.44
CA TYR A 95 -14.82 -1.59 12.57
C TYR A 95 -16.29 -1.80 12.19
N SER A 96 -16.95 -2.79 12.81
CA SER A 96 -18.39 -2.92 12.71
C SER A 96 -19.12 -1.76 13.38
N GLY A 97 -20.36 -1.52 12.94
CA GLY A 97 -21.27 -0.65 13.66
C GLY A 97 -21.50 -1.20 15.06
N SER A 98 -21.28 -0.37 16.09
CA SER A 98 -21.34 -0.81 17.49
C SER A 98 -22.28 0.04 18.33
N THR A 99 -22.53 1.28 17.93
CA THR A 99 -23.29 2.23 18.73
C THR A 99 -24.79 2.13 18.48
N VAL A 100 -25.58 2.30 19.54
CA VAL A 100 -27.03 2.52 19.50
C VAL A 100 -27.32 3.89 20.08
N ASN A 101 -27.99 4.74 19.31
CA ASN A 101 -28.35 6.10 19.69
C ASN A 101 -29.87 6.27 19.74
N SER A 102 -30.33 7.23 20.51
CA SER A 102 -31.74 7.61 20.58
C SER A 102 -31.85 9.09 20.94
N LEU A 103 -32.61 9.84 20.14
CA LEU A 103 -32.92 11.24 20.44
C LEU A 103 -33.93 11.37 21.59
N THR A 104 -34.64 10.30 21.91
CA THR A 104 -35.69 10.25 22.93
C THR A 104 -35.23 9.56 24.22
N GLY A 105 -33.98 9.09 24.29
CA GLY A 105 -33.43 8.41 25.46
C GLY A 105 -33.81 6.93 25.56
N ASP A 106 -34.26 6.32 24.47
CA ASP A 106 -34.77 4.95 24.42
C ASP A 106 -33.78 3.97 23.77
N GLN A 107 -32.46 4.14 23.95
CA GLN A 107 -31.44 3.28 23.30
C GLN A 107 -31.64 1.79 23.64
N ASN A 108 -32.14 1.50 24.84
CA ASN A 108 -32.39 0.14 25.30
C ASN A 108 -33.57 -0.53 24.57
N ALA A 109 -34.39 0.22 23.83
CA ALA A 109 -35.52 -0.32 23.08
C ALA A 109 -35.12 -1.19 21.86
N LEU A 110 -33.81 -1.28 21.54
CA LEU A 110 -33.32 -2.23 20.54
C LEU A 110 -33.35 -3.68 21.05
N THR A 111 -32.99 -3.90 22.32
CA THR A 111 -32.79 -5.25 22.88
C THR A 111 -33.61 -5.53 24.13
N GLY A 112 -34.27 -4.51 24.70
CA GLY A 112 -35.07 -4.61 25.90
C GLY A 112 -36.23 -3.61 25.90
N CYS A 113 -36.91 -3.51 27.03
CA CYS A 113 -38.02 -2.58 27.19
C CYS A 113 -37.52 -1.20 27.61
N SER A 114 -38.00 -0.16 26.93
CA SER A 114 -37.71 1.23 27.30
C SER A 114 -39.00 2.04 27.25
N ASN A 115 -39.35 2.62 28.40
CA ASN A 115 -40.54 3.44 28.64
C ASN A 115 -41.74 3.05 27.75
N LYS A 116 -42.35 1.90 28.02
CA LYS A 116 -43.24 1.19 27.08
C LYS A 116 -44.42 2.02 26.50
N ASP A 117 -44.82 3.08 27.21
CA ASP A 117 -45.99 3.90 26.86
C ASP A 117 -45.63 5.17 26.04
N ASN A 118 -44.34 5.57 25.94
CA ASN A 118 -43.94 6.74 25.14
C ASN A 118 -43.57 6.37 23.70
N SER A 119 -43.66 7.33 22.80
CA SER A 119 -43.01 7.25 21.49
C SER A 119 -41.50 7.42 21.63
N GLY A 120 -40.72 6.63 20.90
CA GLY A 120 -39.27 6.74 20.88
C GLY A 120 -38.66 6.37 19.54
N ILE A 121 -37.47 6.89 19.26
CA ILE A 121 -36.66 6.56 18.08
C ILE A 121 -35.36 5.90 18.50
N VAL A 122 -34.98 4.85 17.79
CA VAL A 122 -33.67 4.20 17.93
C VAL A 122 -32.94 4.27 16.61
N SER A 123 -31.64 4.57 16.66
CA SER A 123 -30.73 4.53 15.53
C SER A 123 -29.57 3.60 15.80
N VAL A 124 -29.23 2.79 14.80
CA VAL A 124 -28.13 1.82 14.82
C VAL A 124 -27.03 2.28 13.87
N GLU A 125 -25.79 2.24 14.36
CA GLU A 125 -24.63 2.74 13.63
C GLU A 125 -24.27 1.88 12.41
N GLY A 126 -23.95 2.55 11.29
CA GLY A 126 -23.39 1.88 10.11
C GLY A 126 -21.95 1.38 10.32
N GLY A 127 -21.53 0.45 9.45
CA GLY A 127 -20.16 -0.03 9.46
C GLY A 127 -19.15 1.07 9.16
N LYS A 128 -17.93 0.96 9.70
CA LYS A 128 -16.83 1.90 9.43
C LYS A 128 -15.96 1.40 8.29
N SER A 129 -15.45 2.36 7.52
CA SER A 129 -14.43 2.16 6.50
C SER A 129 -13.13 1.67 7.12
N GLY A 130 -12.34 0.93 6.35
CA GLY A 130 -10.97 0.59 6.71
C GLY A 130 -10.04 1.80 6.64
N THR A 131 -8.75 1.52 6.59
CA THR A 131 -7.71 2.54 6.38
C THR A 131 -7.09 2.38 5.00
N ASP A 132 -6.44 3.45 4.52
CA ASP A 132 -5.66 3.40 3.28
C ASP A 132 -4.53 2.37 3.40
N GLY A 133 -4.08 1.85 2.26
CA GLY A 133 -2.84 1.07 2.22
C GLY A 133 -1.59 1.94 2.45
N MET A 134 -0.40 1.35 2.31
CA MET A 134 0.86 2.09 2.31
C MET A 134 1.52 2.08 0.92
N GLY A 135 2.41 3.04 0.68
CA GLY A 135 3.12 3.21 -0.59
C GLY A 135 2.60 4.37 -1.45
N ASN A 136 3.33 4.64 -2.55
CA ASN A 136 3.05 5.75 -3.47
C ASN A 136 1.76 5.53 -4.26
N GLY A 137 1.50 4.29 -4.65
CA GLY A 137 0.27 3.85 -5.34
C GLY A 137 -0.67 3.10 -4.40
N ARG A 138 -0.73 3.48 -3.12
CA ARG A 138 -1.62 2.86 -2.14
C ARG A 138 -3.08 2.93 -2.57
N GLY A 139 -3.84 1.87 -2.30
CA GLY A 139 -5.29 1.93 -2.38
C GLY A 139 -5.88 2.86 -1.32
N LEU A 140 -6.97 3.55 -1.65
CA LEU A 140 -7.68 4.43 -0.71
C LEU A 140 -8.86 3.70 -0.05
N LYS A 141 -9.16 4.06 1.20
CA LYS A 141 -10.31 3.51 1.93
C LYS A 141 -11.64 3.94 1.30
N GLY A 142 -12.66 3.10 1.49
CA GLY A 142 -14.04 3.45 1.18
C GLY A 142 -14.65 4.44 2.17
N ALA A 143 -15.94 4.70 2.01
CA ALA A 143 -16.74 5.49 2.94
C ALA A 143 -17.44 4.60 3.98
N ASP A 144 -17.77 5.21 5.11
CA ASP A 144 -18.59 4.58 6.15
C ASP A 144 -20.01 4.32 5.63
N GLY A 145 -20.66 3.28 6.17
CA GLY A 145 -22.09 3.04 5.96
C GLY A 145 -22.93 4.03 6.77
N THR A 146 -24.11 4.39 6.29
CA THR A 146 -25.01 5.27 7.04
C THR A 146 -25.82 4.51 8.07
N SER A 147 -26.26 5.21 9.11
CA SER A 147 -27.03 4.63 10.20
C SER A 147 -28.43 4.25 9.75
N GLY A 148 -28.97 3.18 10.34
CA GLY A 148 -30.38 2.81 10.25
C GLY A 148 -31.15 3.41 11.41
N SER A 149 -32.47 3.56 11.28
CA SER A 149 -33.33 4.04 12.37
C SER A 149 -34.77 3.59 12.24
N GLY A 150 -35.50 3.69 13.34
CA GLY A 150 -36.94 3.57 13.35
C GLY A 150 -37.57 3.69 14.74
N PRO A 151 -38.90 3.67 14.80
CA PRO A 151 -39.64 3.81 16.03
C PRO A 151 -39.57 2.53 16.89
N LYS A 152 -39.58 2.71 18.21
CA LYS A 152 -39.85 1.62 19.16
C LYS A 152 -41.34 1.32 19.26
N GLN A 153 -41.68 0.21 19.92
CA GLN A 153 -43.05 -0.18 20.21
C GLN A 153 -43.74 0.86 21.12
N ILE A 154 -45.07 0.92 21.01
CA ILE A 154 -45.89 1.75 21.87
C ILE A 154 -47.03 0.90 22.38
N CYS A 155 -47.14 0.78 23.70
CA CYS A 155 -48.30 0.15 24.34
C CYS A 155 -49.45 1.15 24.40
N GLN A 156 -50.61 0.80 23.85
CA GLN A 156 -51.79 1.67 23.90
C GLN A 156 -52.92 1.01 24.66
N SER A 157 -53.85 1.82 25.18
CA SER A 157 -54.98 1.36 25.98
C SER A 157 -56.01 0.49 25.21
N SER A 158 -55.92 0.40 23.88
CA SER A 158 -56.88 -0.37 23.05
C SER A 158 -56.26 -1.23 21.95
N SER A 159 -54.96 -1.09 21.66
CA SER A 159 -54.19 -1.95 20.73
C SER A 159 -52.73 -1.50 20.70
N ASP A 160 -51.80 -2.43 20.81
CA ASP A 160 -50.38 -2.12 20.73
C ASP A 160 -49.91 -1.85 19.30
N ALA A 161 -48.78 -1.16 19.18
CA ALA A 161 -48.12 -0.89 17.91
C ALA A 161 -46.69 -1.43 17.92
N PHE A 162 -46.35 -2.20 16.89
CA PHE A 162 -45.02 -2.77 16.70
C PHE A 162 -43.95 -1.69 16.67
N GLY A 163 -42.81 -1.95 17.31
CA GLY A 163 -41.58 -1.22 17.03
C GLY A 163 -40.89 -1.78 15.80
N MET A 164 -40.29 -0.92 14.98
CA MET A 164 -39.58 -1.31 13.77
C MET A 164 -38.33 -0.47 13.56
N ILE A 165 -37.16 -1.06 13.79
CA ILE A 165 -35.86 -0.42 13.58
C ILE A 165 -35.23 -0.98 12.30
N ALA A 166 -34.96 -0.11 11.34
CA ALA A 166 -34.25 -0.53 10.14
C ALA A 166 -32.78 -0.84 10.42
N GLY A 167 -32.22 -1.83 9.72
CA GLY A 167 -30.80 -2.13 9.73
C GLY A 167 -29.97 -0.99 9.14
N SER A 168 -28.74 -0.85 9.62
CA SER A 168 -27.77 0.11 9.07
C SER A 168 -27.02 -0.43 7.85
N GLY A 169 -26.32 0.45 7.13
CA GLY A 169 -25.49 0.09 5.99
C GLY A 169 -24.11 -0.41 6.39
N GLY A 170 -23.53 -1.28 5.58
CA GLY A 170 -22.12 -1.68 5.69
C GLY A 170 -21.19 -0.67 5.02
N ALA A 171 -19.92 -0.63 5.43
CA ALA A 171 -18.95 0.27 4.82
C ALA A 171 -18.49 -0.19 3.43
N GLY A 172 -18.05 0.76 2.63
CA GLY A 172 -17.49 0.53 1.30
C GLY A 172 -16.14 -0.16 1.32
N GLY A 173 -15.80 -0.79 0.19
CA GLY A 173 -14.60 -1.60 0.05
C GLY A 173 -13.35 -0.76 -0.12
N GLY A 174 -12.20 -1.36 0.13
CA GLY A 174 -10.91 -0.74 -0.12
C GLY A 174 -10.57 -0.72 -1.62
N GLY A 175 -9.99 0.37 -2.11
CA GLY A 175 -9.41 0.45 -3.44
C GLY A 175 -8.15 -0.42 -3.57
N GLY A 176 -7.90 -0.93 -4.78
CA GLY A 176 -6.71 -1.69 -5.11
C GLY A 176 -5.47 -0.80 -5.25
N ALA A 177 -4.30 -1.37 -4.99
CA ALA A 177 -3.04 -0.65 -5.14
C ALA A 177 -2.51 -0.70 -6.57
N SER A 178 -1.62 0.24 -6.91
CA SER A 178 -1.06 0.38 -8.25
C SER A 178 0.47 0.46 -8.19
N TYR A 179 1.13 -0.18 -9.15
CA TYR A 179 2.55 0.01 -9.47
C TYR A 179 2.79 -0.68 -10.80
N GLY A 180 3.29 0.01 -11.82
CA GLY A 180 3.31 -0.54 -13.19
C GLY A 180 1.94 -0.34 -13.83
N GLY A 181 0.99 -1.22 -13.54
CA GLY A 181 -0.42 -1.10 -13.90
C GLY A 181 -1.26 -0.36 -12.85
N ASN A 182 -2.39 0.22 -13.28
CA ASN A 182 -3.40 0.76 -12.38
C ASN A 182 -4.28 -0.35 -11.78
N GLY A 183 -4.51 -0.26 -10.46
CA GLY A 183 -5.53 -1.03 -9.76
C GLY A 183 -6.95 -0.52 -10.03
N THR A 184 -7.94 -1.20 -9.47
CA THR A 184 -9.37 -0.84 -9.61
C THR A 184 -9.97 -0.30 -8.32
N ALA A 185 -11.07 0.45 -8.46
CA ALA A 185 -11.81 0.97 -7.30
C ALA A 185 -12.48 -0.18 -6.53
N GLY A 186 -12.52 -0.02 -5.20
CA GLY A 186 -13.40 -0.83 -4.36
C GLY A 186 -14.86 -0.52 -4.66
N LYS A 187 -15.75 -1.46 -4.32
CA LYS A 187 -17.18 -1.30 -4.58
C LYS A 187 -17.97 -0.99 -3.31
N LYS A 188 -19.29 -0.87 -3.46
CA LYS A 188 -20.19 -0.37 -2.42
C LYS A 188 -20.41 -1.42 -1.32
N GLY A 189 -20.56 -0.95 -0.08
CA GLY A 189 -21.11 -1.76 1.01
C GLY A 189 -22.59 -2.10 0.80
N GLY A 190 -23.08 -3.09 1.54
CA GLY A 190 -24.49 -3.48 1.50
C GLY A 190 -25.38 -2.43 2.19
N ASN A 191 -26.57 -2.22 1.65
CA ASN A 191 -27.61 -1.45 2.34
C ASN A 191 -28.24 -2.28 3.47
N GLY A 192 -28.64 -1.63 4.55
CA GLY A 192 -29.57 -2.20 5.51
C GLY A 192 -30.98 -2.32 4.92
N SER A 193 -31.84 -3.06 5.59
CA SER A 193 -33.22 -3.26 5.14
C SER A 193 -34.19 -2.35 5.87
N SER A 194 -35.17 -1.80 5.17
CA SER A 194 -36.38 -1.21 5.79
C SER A 194 -37.64 -1.98 5.39
N ALA A 195 -37.47 -3.14 4.75
CA ALA A 195 -38.59 -3.97 4.32
C ALA A 195 -39.19 -4.70 5.52
N TYR A 196 -40.51 -4.71 5.59
CA TYR A 196 -41.28 -5.49 6.54
C TYR A 196 -42.69 -5.78 6.01
N SER A 197 -43.32 -6.80 6.56
CA SER A 197 -44.75 -7.05 6.40
C SER A 197 -45.35 -7.41 7.75
N ASN A 198 -46.54 -6.90 8.03
CA ASN A 198 -47.22 -7.11 9.31
C ASN A 198 -48.73 -7.31 9.10
N SER A 199 -49.36 -8.02 10.04
CA SER A 199 -50.81 -8.20 10.13
C SER A 199 -51.26 -8.20 11.59
N GLY A 200 -52.51 -7.81 11.83
CA GLY A 200 -53.12 -7.85 13.16
C GLY A 200 -52.80 -6.67 14.10
N ALA A 201 -51.74 -5.90 13.84
CA ALA A 201 -51.43 -4.65 14.55
C ALA A 201 -50.64 -3.67 13.66
N PRO A 202 -50.70 -2.35 13.89
CA PRO A 202 -49.96 -1.36 13.10
C PRO A 202 -48.49 -1.24 13.53
N ILE A 203 -47.64 -0.79 12.61
CA ILE A 203 -46.30 -0.29 12.99
C ILE A 203 -46.46 1.10 13.61
N SER A 204 -45.70 1.38 14.67
CA SER A 204 -45.62 2.72 15.25
C SER A 204 -45.30 3.75 14.18
N THR A 205 -46.13 4.79 14.04
CA THR A 205 -45.97 5.86 13.05
C THR A 205 -45.26 7.10 13.62
N ALA A 206 -44.80 7.02 14.88
CA ALA A 206 -44.16 8.15 15.56
C ALA A 206 -42.87 8.61 14.86
N TYR A 207 -42.16 7.70 14.19
CA TYR A 207 -40.95 7.99 13.42
C TYR A 207 -40.90 7.12 12.16
N PRO A 208 -40.24 7.58 11.07
CA PRO A 208 -40.07 6.78 9.87
C PRO A 208 -39.07 5.64 10.09
N VAL A 209 -39.32 4.51 9.43
CA VAL A 209 -38.37 3.39 9.33
C VAL A 209 -37.39 3.70 8.19
N VAL A 210 -36.14 4.01 8.51
CA VAL A 210 -35.13 4.48 7.53
C VAL A 210 -33.92 3.57 7.54
N ALA A 211 -33.72 2.83 6.45
CA ALA A 211 -32.55 1.96 6.29
C ALA A 211 -31.26 2.76 6.05
N GLY A 212 -30.16 2.22 6.57
CA GLY A 212 -28.83 2.72 6.27
C GLY A 212 -28.39 2.32 4.85
N LEU A 213 -27.73 3.24 4.15
CA LEU A 213 -27.11 3.01 2.86
C LEU A 213 -25.68 2.51 3.05
N GLY A 214 -25.27 1.59 2.18
CA GLY A 214 -23.88 1.15 2.15
C GLY A 214 -22.93 2.27 1.71
N GLY A 215 -21.73 2.29 2.28
CA GLY A 215 -20.69 3.26 1.92
C GLY A 215 -20.13 3.01 0.51
N ASN A 216 -19.72 4.08 -0.18
CA ASN A 216 -19.05 3.97 -1.47
C ASN A 216 -17.65 3.35 -1.32
N GLY A 217 -17.19 2.61 -2.31
CA GLY A 217 -15.84 2.04 -2.29
C GLY A 217 -14.75 3.08 -2.53
N GLY A 218 -13.53 2.73 -2.13
CA GLY A 218 -12.36 3.60 -2.25
C GLY A 218 -11.74 3.57 -3.64
N ASN A 219 -11.12 4.68 -4.03
CA ASN A 219 -10.42 4.80 -5.31
C ASN A 219 -9.11 3.98 -5.31
N PRO A 220 -8.66 3.51 -6.49
CA PRO A 220 -7.35 2.88 -6.60
C PRO A 220 -6.23 3.90 -6.42
N GLY A 221 -5.02 3.41 -6.14
CA GLY A 221 -3.82 4.24 -6.17
C GLY A 221 -3.46 4.69 -7.58
N ALA A 222 -2.69 5.77 -7.72
CA ALA A 222 -2.09 6.13 -9.01
C ALA A 222 -0.88 5.21 -9.29
N SER A 223 -0.74 4.72 -10.53
CA SER A 223 0.51 4.08 -10.94
C SER A 223 1.67 5.09 -10.92
N TYR A 224 2.88 4.61 -10.68
CA TYR A 224 4.09 5.42 -10.56
C TYR A 224 5.31 4.72 -11.16
N GLY A 225 6.40 5.49 -11.26
CA GLY A 225 7.64 5.10 -11.91
C GLY A 225 7.60 5.24 -13.42
N THR A 226 8.75 5.05 -14.06
CA THR A 226 8.89 5.10 -15.52
C THR A 226 9.03 3.69 -16.09
N GLU A 227 8.70 3.49 -17.37
CA GLU A 227 8.83 2.19 -18.02
C GLU A 227 10.29 1.85 -18.37
N PHE A 228 11.02 2.81 -18.92
CA PHE A 228 12.37 2.60 -19.45
C PHE A 228 13.49 3.18 -18.58
N GLY A 229 13.19 3.98 -17.56
CA GLY A 229 14.19 4.49 -16.61
C GLY A 229 14.66 3.41 -15.65
N ALA A 230 15.74 3.66 -14.91
CA ALA A 230 16.28 2.70 -13.94
C ALA A 230 15.50 2.66 -12.61
N ASP A 231 14.49 3.52 -12.43
CA ASP A 231 13.69 3.56 -11.23
C ASP A 231 12.87 2.28 -11.06
N ILE A 232 12.97 1.65 -9.89
CA ILE A 232 12.22 0.45 -9.54
C ILE A 232 11.80 0.62 -8.07
N SER A 233 10.66 0.05 -7.69
CA SER A 233 10.11 0.24 -6.36
C SER A 233 9.37 -1.00 -5.87
N LEU A 234 9.17 -1.04 -4.56
CA LEU A 234 8.23 -1.95 -3.90
C LEU A 234 6.82 -1.75 -4.45
N GLY A 235 6.03 -2.82 -4.46
CA GLY A 235 4.60 -2.76 -4.69
C GLY A 235 3.89 -2.06 -3.53
N SER A 236 2.78 -1.40 -3.85
CA SER A 236 1.94 -0.69 -2.89
C SER A 236 0.86 -1.60 -2.28
N GLY A 237 0.42 -1.28 -1.07
CA GLY A 237 -0.63 -2.02 -0.35
C GLY A 237 -2.04 -1.54 -0.71
N GLY A 238 -2.99 -2.47 -0.74
CA GLY A 238 -4.42 -2.18 -0.93
C GLY A 238 -5.10 -1.68 0.35
N ALA A 239 -6.21 -0.96 0.23
CA ALA A 239 -6.93 -0.46 1.40
C ALA A 239 -7.72 -1.55 2.14
N GLY A 240 -7.99 -1.33 3.42
CA GLY A 240 -8.73 -2.28 4.27
C GLY A 240 -10.22 -2.42 3.90
N ALA A 241 -10.82 -3.54 4.29
CA ALA A 241 -12.22 -3.84 3.98
C ALA A 241 -13.17 -2.99 4.84
N GLY A 242 -14.42 -2.87 4.40
CA GLY A 242 -15.48 -2.24 5.20
C GLY A 242 -15.97 -3.15 6.32
N GLY A 243 -16.32 -2.56 7.47
CA GLY A 243 -17.03 -3.26 8.54
C GLY A 243 -18.52 -3.44 8.24
N GLY A 244 -19.14 -4.46 8.86
CA GLY A 244 -20.57 -4.71 8.73
C GLY A 244 -21.42 -3.73 9.54
N GLY A 245 -22.63 -3.44 9.05
CA GLY A 245 -23.59 -2.60 9.76
C GLY A 245 -24.16 -3.27 11.01
N ARG A 246 -24.61 -2.44 11.96
CA ARG A 246 -25.36 -2.88 13.14
C ARG A 246 -26.86 -3.06 12.87
N SER A 247 -27.45 -4.04 13.52
CA SER A 247 -28.89 -4.15 13.78
C SER A 247 -29.10 -4.53 15.26
N TYR A 248 -30.02 -5.46 15.57
CA TYR A 248 -30.14 -6.06 16.90
C TYR A 248 -28.79 -6.63 17.34
N ALA A 249 -28.21 -7.48 16.48
CA ALA A 249 -26.84 -7.95 16.62
C ALA A 249 -25.84 -6.92 16.05
N THR A 250 -24.64 -6.92 16.61
CA THR A 250 -23.47 -6.25 16.02
C THR A 250 -22.96 -7.04 14.81
N GLY A 251 -22.53 -6.34 13.77
CA GLY A 251 -21.75 -6.95 12.69
C GLY A 251 -20.32 -7.28 13.11
N THR A 252 -19.51 -7.76 12.16
CA THR A 252 -18.08 -8.04 12.35
C THR A 252 -17.18 -7.02 11.66
N ASN A 253 -15.94 -6.92 12.11
CA ASN A 253 -14.94 -6.03 11.51
C ASN A 253 -14.53 -6.55 10.13
N GLY A 254 -14.20 -5.61 9.23
CA GLY A 254 -13.56 -5.93 7.96
C GLY A 254 -12.12 -6.46 8.17
N LYS A 255 -11.61 -7.20 7.19
CA LYS A 255 -10.23 -7.69 7.20
C LYS A 255 -9.25 -6.69 6.57
N LYS A 256 -7.95 -6.91 6.82
CA LYS A 256 -6.84 -6.12 6.26
C LYS A 256 -6.79 -6.25 4.73
N GLY A 257 -6.40 -5.17 4.04
CA GLY A 257 -6.04 -5.19 2.62
C GLY A 257 -4.76 -5.94 2.33
N GLY A 258 -4.56 -6.26 1.05
CA GLY A 258 -3.40 -7.02 0.57
C GLY A 258 -2.11 -6.19 0.61
N ASN A 259 -0.99 -6.80 1.00
CA ASN A 259 0.33 -6.19 0.90
C ASN A 259 0.84 -6.19 -0.55
N GLY A 260 1.63 -5.19 -0.93
CA GLY A 260 2.27 -5.14 -2.23
C GLY A 260 3.40 -6.17 -2.39
N GLY A 261 3.83 -6.42 -3.61
CA GLY A 261 4.99 -7.26 -3.91
C GLY A 261 6.33 -6.61 -3.51
N GLY A 262 7.34 -7.43 -3.24
CA GLY A 262 8.67 -7.00 -2.86
C GLY A 262 9.48 -6.37 -3.99
N LEU A 263 10.76 -6.12 -3.70
CA LEU A 263 11.71 -5.57 -4.67
C LEU A 263 12.95 -6.46 -4.73
N VAL A 264 13.29 -6.92 -5.94
CA VAL A 264 14.50 -7.70 -6.20
C VAL A 264 15.36 -6.93 -7.21
N ILE A 265 16.57 -6.60 -6.82
CA ILE A 265 17.57 -5.94 -7.67
C ILE A 265 18.79 -6.85 -7.76
N LEU A 266 19.13 -7.28 -8.98
CA LEU A 266 20.31 -8.11 -9.25
C LEU A 266 21.21 -7.37 -10.24
N HIS A 267 22.38 -6.98 -9.79
CA HIS A 267 23.39 -6.28 -10.60
C HIS A 267 24.66 -7.13 -10.68
N ALA A 268 24.91 -7.70 -11.88
CA ALA A 268 26.10 -8.45 -12.18
C ALA A 268 27.12 -7.61 -12.96
N GLU A 269 28.33 -7.45 -12.43
CA GLU A 269 29.43 -6.73 -13.12
C GLU A 269 29.95 -7.51 -14.34
N ASN A 270 29.76 -8.83 -14.38
CA ASN A 270 30.03 -9.64 -15.56
C ASN A 270 28.74 -10.28 -16.05
N ASN A 271 28.51 -11.54 -15.68
CA ASN A 271 27.46 -12.36 -16.27
C ASN A 271 26.30 -12.57 -15.29
N LEU A 272 25.09 -12.37 -15.81
CA LEU A 272 23.83 -12.68 -15.15
C LEU A 272 23.22 -13.95 -15.78
N THR A 273 22.88 -14.95 -14.97
CA THR A 273 22.21 -16.17 -15.44
C THR A 273 21.01 -16.47 -14.57
N ILE A 274 19.81 -16.44 -15.15
CA ILE A 274 18.54 -16.72 -14.48
C ILE A 274 17.83 -17.85 -15.24
N SER A 275 17.95 -19.08 -14.73
CA SER A 275 17.20 -20.24 -15.21
C SER A 275 16.06 -20.64 -14.27
N GLY A 276 16.13 -20.18 -13.01
CA GLY A 276 15.12 -20.41 -11.98
C GLY A 276 13.97 -19.39 -11.99
N THR A 277 13.40 -19.12 -10.82
CA THR A 277 12.20 -18.27 -10.68
C THR A 277 12.47 -17.05 -9.81
N ILE A 278 11.96 -15.88 -10.20
CA ILE A 278 11.90 -14.69 -9.34
C ILE A 278 10.45 -14.21 -9.30
N THR A 279 9.87 -14.11 -8.11
CA THR A 279 8.49 -13.63 -7.91
C THR A 279 8.43 -12.45 -6.94
N VAL A 280 7.62 -11.45 -7.26
CA VAL A 280 7.30 -10.29 -6.40
C VAL A 280 5.82 -9.93 -6.53
N ASN A 281 4.95 -10.91 -6.28
CA ASN A 281 3.50 -10.77 -6.48
C ASN A 281 2.83 -10.01 -5.31
N GLY A 282 1.75 -9.27 -5.62
CA GLY A 282 0.89 -8.60 -4.64
C GLY A 282 -0.17 -9.51 -4.03
N GLU A 283 -0.53 -9.26 -2.77
CA GLU A 283 -1.45 -10.10 -1.99
C GLU A 283 -2.91 -9.82 -2.38
N ASN A 284 -3.71 -10.89 -2.45
CA ASN A 284 -5.15 -10.75 -2.61
C ASN A 284 -5.79 -10.01 -1.43
N GLY A 285 -6.85 -9.28 -1.71
CA GLY A 285 -7.72 -8.71 -0.70
C GLY A 285 -8.46 -9.80 0.09
N LYS A 286 -8.80 -9.46 1.33
CA LYS A 286 -9.57 -10.26 2.29
C LYS A 286 -11.01 -9.73 2.44
N ASN A 287 -11.86 -10.57 3.02
CA ASN A 287 -13.30 -10.33 3.10
C ASN A 287 -13.69 -9.07 3.90
N GLY A 288 -14.82 -8.48 3.51
CA GLY A 288 -15.56 -7.50 4.31
C GLY A 288 -16.20 -8.10 5.56
N GLY A 289 -16.65 -7.22 6.46
CA GLY A 289 -17.35 -7.60 7.68
C GLY A 289 -18.77 -8.09 7.43
N ASP A 290 -19.19 -9.13 8.16
CA ASP A 290 -20.56 -9.63 8.16
C ASP A 290 -21.49 -8.63 8.86
N ALA A 291 -22.73 -8.51 8.38
CA ALA A 291 -23.69 -7.61 8.97
C ALA A 291 -24.38 -8.19 10.21
N GLY A 292 -24.89 -7.30 11.06
CA GLY A 292 -25.73 -7.67 12.19
C GLY A 292 -27.10 -8.19 11.76
N ASN A 293 -27.50 -9.33 12.32
CA ASN A 293 -28.86 -9.85 12.18
C ASN A 293 -29.88 -8.99 12.93
N GLY A 294 -31.09 -8.95 12.39
CA GLY A 294 -32.27 -8.44 13.05
C GLY A 294 -32.70 -9.30 14.23
N GLY A 295 -33.52 -8.74 15.10
CA GLY A 295 -34.00 -9.41 16.30
C GLY A 295 -35.24 -8.75 16.86
N ALA A 296 -35.72 -9.26 17.99
CA ALA A 296 -36.89 -8.74 18.67
C ALA A 296 -36.56 -8.53 20.14
N THR A 297 -37.09 -7.46 20.73
CA THR A 297 -37.10 -7.30 22.18
C THR A 297 -37.99 -8.38 22.83
N PRO A 298 -37.89 -8.58 24.15
CA PRO A 298 -39.01 -9.14 24.90
C PRO A 298 -40.29 -8.36 24.62
N LYS A 299 -41.41 -8.99 24.95
CA LYS A 299 -42.72 -8.34 24.91
C LYS A 299 -42.82 -7.40 26.11
N CYS A 300 -43.00 -6.12 25.80
CA CYS A 300 -42.82 -5.03 26.75
C CYS A 300 -44.13 -4.39 27.20
N CYS A 301 -45.21 -4.68 26.47
CA CYS A 301 -46.55 -4.44 26.96
C CYS A 301 -46.91 -5.61 27.90
N SER A 302 -47.76 -5.32 28.88
CA SER A 302 -48.16 -6.30 29.88
C SER A 302 -49.66 -6.27 29.92
N ASP A 303 -50.27 -7.16 29.14
CA ASP A 303 -51.69 -7.42 29.17
C ASP A 303 -51.96 -8.94 29.24
N LEU A 304 -53.20 -9.36 28.99
CA LEU A 304 -53.60 -10.78 29.02
C LEU A 304 -53.16 -11.57 27.77
N CYS A 305 -52.57 -10.90 26.80
CA CYS A 305 -52.28 -11.34 25.45
C CYS A 305 -50.81 -11.07 25.11
N ASP A 306 -49.95 -12.06 25.41
CA ASP A 306 -48.52 -12.02 25.05
C ASP A 306 -48.36 -12.13 23.52
N ASP A 307 -48.61 -11.05 22.78
CA ASP A 307 -48.71 -11.03 21.32
C ASP A 307 -47.48 -10.39 20.65
N CYS A 308 -47.47 -10.28 19.32
CA CYS A 308 -46.28 -9.78 18.63
C CYS A 308 -46.18 -8.25 18.70
N GLY A 309 -47.28 -7.52 18.88
CA GLY A 309 -47.35 -6.06 18.90
C GLY A 309 -46.58 -5.42 20.06
N GLU A 310 -46.33 -6.20 21.11
CA GLU A 310 -45.68 -5.77 22.34
C GLU A 310 -44.14 -5.60 22.21
N ALA A 311 -43.56 -6.00 21.08
CA ALA A 311 -42.10 -6.02 20.87
C ALA A 311 -41.63 -5.00 19.81
N THR A 312 -40.39 -4.55 19.98
CA THR A 312 -39.65 -3.87 18.90
C THR A 312 -38.87 -4.90 18.10
N PHE A 313 -39.05 -4.86 16.78
CA PHE A 313 -38.32 -5.68 15.84
C PHE A 313 -37.28 -4.85 15.10
N SER A 314 -36.23 -5.51 14.65
CA SER A 314 -35.29 -4.92 13.71
C SER A 314 -35.06 -5.79 12.47
N SER A 315 -34.72 -5.16 11.37
CA SER A 315 -34.40 -5.83 10.11
C SER A 315 -32.90 -6.11 9.96
N GLY A 316 -32.51 -6.89 8.97
CA GLY A 316 -31.11 -7.18 8.69
C GLY A 316 -30.29 -5.95 8.28
N ALA A 317 -29.05 -5.86 8.77
CA ALA A 317 -28.10 -4.84 8.37
C ALA A 317 -27.35 -5.22 7.07
N GLY A 318 -26.70 -4.22 6.46
CA GLY A 318 -25.88 -4.38 5.27
C GLY A 318 -24.45 -4.84 5.58
N ALA A 319 -23.91 -5.71 4.74
CA ALA A 319 -22.56 -6.25 4.91
C ALA A 319 -21.48 -5.27 4.45
N GLY A 320 -20.29 -5.36 5.04
CA GLY A 320 -19.11 -4.64 4.55
C GLY A 320 -18.64 -5.18 3.20
N SER A 321 -18.11 -4.31 2.36
CA SER A 321 -17.46 -4.67 1.10
C SER A 321 -16.01 -5.10 1.33
N GLY A 322 -15.47 -5.90 0.40
CA GLY A 322 -14.12 -6.46 0.50
C GLY A 322 -12.97 -5.44 0.51
N SER A 323 -11.80 -5.87 0.96
CA SER A 323 -10.59 -5.05 0.93
C SER A 323 -9.92 -5.02 -0.43
N GLY A 324 -9.14 -3.98 -0.68
CA GLY A 324 -8.32 -3.85 -1.88
C GLY A 324 -7.10 -4.78 -1.83
N ALA A 325 -6.68 -5.23 -3.00
CA ALA A 325 -5.48 -6.04 -3.17
C ALA A 325 -4.21 -5.20 -3.32
N GLY A 326 -3.07 -5.82 -3.04
CA GLY A 326 -1.75 -5.22 -3.26
C GLY A 326 -1.32 -5.31 -4.73
N SER A 327 -0.49 -4.37 -5.16
CA SER A 327 0.08 -4.37 -6.50
C SER A 327 1.26 -5.35 -6.58
N GLY A 328 1.63 -5.75 -7.80
CA GLY A 328 2.91 -6.39 -8.04
C GLY A 328 4.08 -5.48 -7.61
N GLY A 329 5.24 -6.08 -7.40
CA GLY A 329 6.47 -5.42 -6.99
C GLY A 329 7.43 -5.17 -8.15
N GLY A 330 8.71 -5.00 -7.83
CA GLY A 330 9.76 -4.66 -8.79
C GLY A 330 10.80 -5.77 -8.95
N ILE A 331 11.17 -6.08 -10.19
CA ILE A 331 12.37 -6.87 -10.51
C ILE A 331 13.26 -6.03 -11.42
N LEU A 332 14.48 -5.73 -10.96
CA LEU A 332 15.52 -5.08 -11.76
C LEU A 332 16.69 -6.03 -11.95
N LEU A 333 16.96 -6.38 -13.20
CA LEU A 333 18.09 -7.20 -13.61
C LEU A 333 19.07 -6.32 -14.36
N LYS A 334 20.34 -6.30 -13.96
CA LYS A 334 21.41 -5.58 -14.66
C LYS A 334 22.62 -6.49 -14.88
N SER A 335 23.18 -6.44 -16.08
CA SER A 335 24.43 -7.11 -16.44
C SER A 335 25.32 -6.20 -17.26
N ASP A 336 26.55 -5.98 -16.82
CA ASP A 336 27.52 -5.13 -17.54
C ASP A 336 28.25 -5.90 -18.67
N ASN A 337 27.99 -7.20 -18.83
CA ASN A 337 28.48 -8.02 -19.95
C ASN A 337 27.37 -8.87 -20.58
N THR A 338 27.21 -10.13 -20.18
CA THR A 338 26.22 -11.05 -20.80
C THR A 338 25.11 -11.42 -19.82
N ALA A 339 23.86 -11.42 -20.30
CA ALA A 339 22.71 -11.90 -19.54
C ALA A 339 22.02 -13.06 -20.26
N SER A 340 21.71 -14.12 -19.52
CA SER A 340 20.92 -15.26 -19.98
C SER A 340 19.73 -15.43 -19.05
N VAL A 341 18.53 -15.04 -19.50
CA VAL A 341 17.29 -15.16 -18.73
C VAL A 341 16.35 -16.10 -19.48
N THR A 342 16.24 -17.33 -18.96
CA THR A 342 15.39 -18.40 -19.50
C THR A 342 14.35 -18.89 -18.50
N GLY A 343 14.44 -18.43 -17.25
CA GLY A 343 13.55 -18.78 -16.17
C GLY A 343 12.21 -18.04 -16.18
N THR A 344 11.56 -18.00 -15.01
CA THR A 344 10.27 -17.30 -14.82
C THR A 344 10.46 -16.03 -14.01
N LEU A 345 9.89 -14.92 -14.48
CA LEU A 345 9.84 -13.64 -13.77
C LEU A 345 8.38 -13.24 -13.58
N SER A 346 7.96 -13.06 -12.32
CA SER A 346 6.56 -12.75 -11.97
C SER A 346 6.46 -11.52 -11.08
N ALA A 347 5.61 -10.57 -11.48
CA ALA A 347 5.26 -9.39 -10.70
C ALA A 347 3.77 -9.10 -10.86
N THR A 348 2.91 -10.02 -10.42
CA THR A 348 1.44 -9.88 -10.62
C THR A 348 0.79 -9.08 -9.50
N GLY A 349 -0.30 -8.39 -9.80
CA GLY A 349 -1.19 -7.82 -8.78
C GLY A 349 -2.16 -8.86 -8.20
N GLY A 350 -2.69 -8.60 -7.00
CA GLY A 350 -3.68 -9.47 -6.35
C GLY A 350 -5.13 -9.15 -6.76
N THR A 351 -6.06 -10.06 -6.49
CA THR A 351 -7.50 -9.86 -6.69
C THR A 351 -8.18 -9.27 -5.46
N GLY A 352 -9.17 -8.39 -5.66
CA GLY A 352 -9.94 -7.76 -4.59
C GLY A 352 -10.67 -8.77 -3.71
N GLY A 353 -10.79 -8.45 -2.42
CA GLY A 353 -11.48 -9.30 -1.45
C GLY A 353 -12.98 -9.36 -1.68
N THR A 354 -13.65 -10.39 -1.18
CA THR A 354 -15.11 -10.55 -1.30
C THR A 354 -15.87 -9.78 -0.21
N SER A 355 -17.17 -9.59 -0.38
CA SER A 355 -18.03 -9.01 0.65
C SER A 355 -18.21 -9.92 1.87
N GLY A 356 -18.70 -9.35 2.97
CA GLY A 356 -19.29 -10.12 4.07
C GLY A 356 -20.71 -10.61 3.76
N ASN A 357 -21.28 -11.36 4.70
CA ASN A 357 -22.66 -11.85 4.62
C ASN A 357 -23.67 -10.79 5.08
N ALA A 358 -24.83 -10.75 4.41
CA ALA A 358 -25.94 -9.88 4.77
C ALA A 358 -26.61 -10.31 6.08
N GLY A 359 -27.15 -9.34 6.82
CA GLY A 359 -27.88 -9.62 8.05
C GLY A 359 -29.25 -10.23 7.74
N ALA A 360 -29.61 -11.29 8.44
CA ALA A 360 -30.94 -11.87 8.36
C ALA A 360 -31.97 -10.95 9.04
N GLY A 361 -33.20 -10.95 8.54
CA GLY A 361 -34.34 -10.40 9.27
C GLY A 361 -34.83 -11.35 10.37
N THR A 362 -35.94 -11.01 11.00
CA THR A 362 -36.60 -11.81 12.03
C THR A 362 -38.11 -11.84 11.80
N SER A 363 -38.83 -12.72 12.48
CA SER A 363 -40.28 -12.80 12.38
C SER A 363 -40.94 -13.20 13.70
N CYS A 364 -42.21 -12.86 13.82
CA CYS A 364 -43.10 -13.32 14.88
C CYS A 364 -44.45 -13.71 14.26
N SER A 365 -45.05 -14.78 14.79
CA SER A 365 -46.40 -15.21 14.47
C SER A 365 -47.10 -15.60 15.76
N TYR A 366 -48.25 -14.99 16.00
CA TYR A 366 -49.07 -15.20 17.18
C TYR A 366 -50.52 -15.41 16.78
N SER A 367 -51.20 -16.33 17.45
CA SER A 367 -52.63 -16.54 17.26
C SER A 367 -53.25 -17.11 18.52
N ALA A 368 -54.28 -16.44 19.04
CA ALA A 368 -55.08 -16.91 20.15
C ALA A 368 -56.55 -16.55 19.96
N THR A 369 -57.46 -17.41 20.43
CA THR A 369 -58.91 -17.26 20.25
C THR A 369 -59.47 -15.95 20.80
N PHE A 370 -58.92 -15.46 21.92
CA PHE A 370 -59.37 -14.23 22.58
C PHE A 370 -58.61 -12.98 22.10
N CYS A 371 -57.35 -13.13 21.70
CA CYS A 371 -56.43 -12.03 21.39
C CYS A 371 -56.26 -11.77 19.89
N GLY A 372 -56.88 -12.60 19.04
CA GLY A 372 -56.72 -12.53 17.59
C GLY A 372 -55.39 -13.09 17.10
N SER A 373 -55.08 -12.81 15.84
CA SER A 373 -53.83 -13.24 15.20
C SER A 373 -53.02 -12.04 14.77
N GLN A 374 -51.71 -12.09 15.03
CA GLN A 374 -50.75 -11.07 14.65
C GLN A 374 -49.52 -11.71 14.04
N SER A 375 -48.90 -11.03 13.10
CA SER A 375 -47.62 -11.46 12.56
C SER A 375 -46.79 -10.28 12.08
N ILE A 376 -45.48 -10.47 12.11
CA ILE A 376 -44.53 -9.55 11.49
C ILE A 376 -43.35 -10.33 10.94
N SER A 377 -42.84 -9.89 9.78
CA SER A 377 -41.62 -10.39 9.15
C SER A 377 -40.79 -9.21 8.70
N THR A 378 -39.50 -9.21 9.05
CA THR A 378 -38.55 -8.15 8.68
C THR A 378 -37.60 -8.64 7.59
N GLY A 379 -37.19 -7.72 6.71
CA GLY A 379 -36.36 -8.03 5.55
C GLY A 379 -34.90 -8.30 5.92
N THR A 380 -34.23 -9.05 5.05
CA THR A 380 -32.77 -9.22 5.07
C THR A 380 -32.08 -7.97 4.53
N GLY A 381 -30.90 -7.66 5.04
CA GLY A 381 -30.03 -6.64 4.45
C GLY A 381 -29.45 -7.09 3.10
N ALA A 382 -28.62 -6.24 2.49
CA ALA A 382 -27.89 -6.58 1.28
C ALA A 382 -26.43 -6.96 1.59
N THR A 383 -25.85 -7.80 0.74
CA THR A 383 -24.41 -8.03 0.73
C THR A 383 -23.70 -6.78 0.23
N GLY A 384 -22.46 -6.58 0.65
CA GLY A 384 -21.57 -5.66 -0.02
C GLY A 384 -21.09 -6.23 -1.35
N GLU A 385 -20.15 -5.54 -1.96
CA GLU A 385 -19.48 -5.98 -3.16
C GLU A 385 -17.99 -6.28 -2.91
N ASN A 386 -17.24 -6.56 -3.98
CA ASN A 386 -15.81 -6.86 -3.88
C ASN A 386 -14.96 -5.59 -3.68
N GLY A 387 -13.78 -5.77 -3.07
CA GLY A 387 -12.75 -4.74 -3.05
C GLY A 387 -12.08 -4.56 -4.42
N GLY A 388 -11.21 -3.56 -4.51
CA GLY A 388 -10.46 -3.25 -5.73
C GLY A 388 -9.31 -4.23 -5.99
N ASP A 389 -9.08 -4.54 -7.25
CA ASP A 389 -7.97 -5.37 -7.71
C ASP A 389 -6.65 -4.58 -7.80
N GLY A 390 -5.52 -5.24 -7.59
CA GLY A 390 -4.18 -4.62 -7.63
C GLY A 390 -3.56 -4.65 -9.02
N GLY A 391 -2.88 -3.58 -9.41
CA GLY A 391 -2.15 -3.50 -10.68
C GLY A 391 -0.91 -4.42 -10.73
N GLY A 392 -0.55 -4.89 -11.92
CA GLY A 392 0.66 -5.69 -12.14
C GLY A 392 1.93 -4.83 -12.08
N GLY A 393 3.02 -5.37 -11.55
CA GLY A 393 4.27 -4.67 -11.22
C GLY A 393 5.19 -4.36 -12.41
N ARG A 394 6.48 -4.13 -12.14
CA ARG A 394 7.47 -3.80 -13.19
C ARG A 394 8.65 -4.76 -13.16
N ILE A 395 9.05 -5.21 -14.34
CA ILE A 395 10.24 -6.02 -14.54
C ILE A 395 11.11 -5.29 -15.56
N LYS A 396 12.38 -5.07 -15.22
CA LYS A 396 13.35 -4.36 -16.06
C LYS A 396 14.62 -5.16 -16.21
N LEU A 397 15.14 -5.20 -17.43
CA LEU A 397 16.41 -5.83 -17.76
C LEU A 397 17.32 -4.83 -18.45
N PHE A 398 18.43 -4.47 -17.80
CA PHE A 398 19.48 -3.60 -18.32
C PHE A 398 20.69 -4.45 -18.72
N VAL A 399 21.12 -4.32 -19.97
CA VAL A 399 22.26 -5.08 -20.51
C VAL A 399 23.14 -4.18 -21.37
N GLU A 400 24.43 -4.46 -21.37
CA GLU A 400 25.39 -3.65 -22.14
C GLU A 400 25.19 -3.76 -23.65
N SER A 401 24.78 -4.93 -24.15
CA SER A 401 24.43 -5.09 -25.57
C SER A 401 23.25 -6.04 -25.73
N CYS A 402 22.29 -5.66 -26.56
CA CYS A 402 21.16 -6.51 -26.92
C CYS A 402 21.59 -7.83 -27.57
N SER A 403 22.75 -7.86 -28.23
CA SER A 403 23.32 -9.06 -28.85
C SER A 403 24.05 -9.98 -27.85
N ALA A 404 24.37 -9.46 -26.65
CA ALA A 404 24.98 -10.20 -25.56
C ALA A 404 23.92 -10.83 -24.61
N THR A 405 22.66 -10.89 -25.06
CA THR A 405 21.55 -11.38 -24.27
C THR A 405 20.86 -12.59 -24.89
N THR A 406 20.65 -13.65 -24.11
CA THR A 406 19.72 -14.74 -24.45
C THR A 406 18.46 -14.58 -23.60
N GLU A 407 17.37 -14.13 -24.22
CA GLU A 407 16.10 -13.87 -23.54
C GLU A 407 15.01 -14.82 -24.06
N ASN A 408 14.67 -15.82 -23.26
CA ASN A 408 13.54 -16.73 -23.49
C ASN A 408 12.72 -16.89 -22.19
N ALA A 409 12.67 -15.83 -21.38
CA ALA A 409 12.03 -15.83 -20.08
C ALA A 409 10.51 -15.96 -20.20
N THR A 410 9.89 -16.67 -19.25
CA THR A 410 8.44 -16.56 -19.03
C THR A 410 8.18 -15.35 -18.15
N VAL A 411 7.59 -14.30 -18.70
CA VAL A 411 7.33 -13.04 -18.00
C VAL A 411 5.84 -12.91 -17.68
N ILE A 412 5.51 -12.68 -16.40
CA ILE A 412 4.13 -12.59 -15.91
C ILE A 412 3.96 -11.29 -15.12
N VAL A 413 3.31 -10.30 -15.72
CA VAL A 413 3.07 -8.97 -15.11
C VAL A 413 1.58 -8.63 -15.05
N ASN A 414 0.72 -9.64 -14.95
CA ASN A 414 -0.73 -9.45 -14.97
C ASN A 414 -1.21 -8.60 -13.78
N GLY A 415 -2.16 -7.69 -14.03
CA GLY A 415 -3.01 -7.15 -12.97
C GLY A 415 -3.90 -8.25 -12.39
N GLY A 416 -4.33 -8.08 -11.15
CA GLY A 416 -5.35 -8.95 -10.59
C GLY A 416 -6.71 -8.65 -11.21
N GLY A 417 -7.53 -9.68 -11.47
CA GLY A 417 -8.91 -9.49 -11.90
C GLY A 417 -9.04 -8.56 -13.12
N SER A 418 -9.64 -7.38 -12.91
CA SER A 418 -9.84 -6.36 -13.97
C SER A 418 -8.82 -5.20 -13.92
N ALA A 419 -7.78 -5.29 -13.09
CA ALA A 419 -6.72 -4.30 -13.03
C ALA A 419 -5.82 -4.34 -14.27
N GLU A 420 -5.15 -3.23 -14.54
CA GLU A 420 -4.23 -3.13 -15.66
C GLU A 420 -2.97 -3.96 -15.42
N GLN A 421 -2.40 -4.44 -16.52
CA GLN A 421 -1.13 -5.16 -16.52
C GLN A 421 0.02 -4.21 -16.21
N GLY A 422 1.07 -4.78 -15.65
CA GLY A 422 2.36 -4.16 -15.47
C GLY A 422 3.20 -4.12 -16.75
N THR A 423 4.48 -3.84 -16.58
CA THR A 423 5.41 -3.64 -17.71
C THR A 423 6.65 -4.51 -17.61
N PHE A 424 7.08 -5.05 -18.74
CA PHE A 424 8.41 -5.63 -18.92
C PHE A 424 9.19 -4.79 -19.92
N ALA A 425 10.34 -4.25 -19.50
CA ALA A 425 11.20 -3.45 -20.37
C ALA A 425 12.62 -4.03 -20.41
N LYS A 426 13.09 -4.34 -21.63
CA LYS A 426 14.50 -4.60 -21.90
C LYS A 426 15.15 -3.33 -22.41
N VAL A 427 16.16 -2.85 -21.69
CA VAL A 427 16.95 -1.67 -22.03
C VAL A 427 18.37 -2.13 -22.31
N CYS A 428 18.86 -1.82 -23.51
CA CYS A 428 20.24 -2.07 -23.87
C CYS A 428 20.97 -0.75 -24.00
N ASN A 429 22.20 -0.68 -23.51
CA ASN A 429 23.12 0.36 -23.97
C ASN A 429 23.39 0.09 -25.45
N SER A 430 22.66 0.75 -26.35
CA SER A 430 23.19 0.83 -27.71
C SER A 430 24.45 1.67 -27.60
N ASN A 431 25.58 1.15 -28.08
CA ASN A 431 26.79 1.91 -28.33
C ASN A 431 26.54 2.97 -29.43
N LEU A 432 25.54 3.83 -29.27
CA LEU A 432 25.61 5.20 -29.72
C LEU A 432 26.57 5.87 -28.74
N SER A 433 27.86 5.74 -29.05
CA SER A 433 28.91 6.56 -28.46
C SER A 433 28.46 8.03 -28.54
N VAL A 434 27.96 8.54 -27.43
CA VAL A 434 28.29 9.89 -27.01
C VAL A 434 29.29 9.65 -25.91
N SER A 435 30.57 9.82 -26.22
CA SER A 435 31.57 10.04 -25.19
C SER A 435 31.00 11.11 -24.27
N GLU A 436 30.56 10.75 -23.06
CA GLU A 436 30.39 11.73 -22.01
C GLU A 436 31.72 12.44 -21.93
N THR A 437 31.74 13.70 -22.38
CA THR A 437 32.95 14.48 -22.36
C THR A 437 33.16 14.78 -20.89
N GLU A 438 34.17 14.15 -20.27
CA GLU A 438 34.49 14.37 -18.85
C GLU A 438 34.48 15.86 -18.58
N THR A 439 33.58 16.33 -17.71
CA THR A 439 33.44 17.75 -17.42
C THR A 439 34.71 18.26 -16.72
N LEU A 440 35.22 19.41 -17.17
CA LEU A 440 36.37 20.11 -16.59
C LEU A 440 36.15 20.41 -15.09
N LYS A 441 36.94 19.77 -14.21
CA LYS A 441 36.90 19.94 -12.75
C LYS A 441 38.07 20.79 -12.25
N PHE A 442 37.76 21.85 -11.53
CA PHE A 442 38.75 22.72 -10.89
C PHE A 442 38.25 23.27 -9.55
N SER A 443 39.18 23.81 -8.76
CA SER A 443 38.93 24.42 -7.45
C SER A 443 39.51 25.83 -7.40
N VAL A 444 38.89 26.72 -6.62
CA VAL A 444 39.29 28.13 -6.49
C VAL A 444 39.55 28.44 -5.02
N TYR A 445 40.75 28.92 -4.69
CA TYR A 445 41.15 29.24 -3.31
C TYR A 445 42.17 30.39 -3.22
N PRO A 446 42.25 31.12 -2.09
CA PRO A 446 41.30 31.09 -1.00
C PRO A 446 39.95 31.68 -1.43
N ASN A 447 38.86 31.21 -0.83
CA ASN A 447 37.54 31.80 -0.98
C ASN A 447 36.90 31.90 0.42
N PRO A 448 36.71 33.11 0.98
CA PRO A 448 36.92 34.43 0.37
C PRO A 448 38.39 34.80 0.12
N ALA A 449 38.65 35.56 -0.95
CA ALA A 449 39.97 36.04 -1.36
C ALA A 449 40.18 37.52 -0.99
N THR A 450 41.42 37.91 -0.68
CA THR A 450 41.80 39.31 -0.41
C THR A 450 42.64 39.89 -1.54
N ASP A 451 43.79 39.31 -1.81
CA ASP A 451 44.77 39.88 -2.75
C ASP A 451 45.00 39.00 -3.96
N ILE A 452 44.97 37.67 -3.76
CA ILE A 452 45.24 36.68 -4.79
C ILE A 452 44.17 35.59 -4.72
N VAL A 453 43.75 35.11 -5.88
CA VAL A 453 42.93 33.90 -6.02
C VAL A 453 43.63 32.91 -6.96
N SER A 454 43.69 31.65 -6.53
CA SER A 454 44.34 30.57 -7.25
C SER A 454 43.33 29.53 -7.74
N VAL A 455 43.59 28.97 -8.90
CA VAL A 455 42.79 27.95 -9.59
C VAL A 455 43.62 26.69 -9.74
N THR A 456 43.13 25.56 -9.22
CA THR A 456 43.78 24.25 -9.36
C THR A 456 42.89 23.28 -10.11
N PHE A 457 43.45 22.69 -11.17
CA PHE A 457 42.78 21.72 -12.04
C PHE A 457 42.94 20.30 -11.50
N VAL A 458 41.85 19.51 -11.56
CA VAL A 458 41.81 18.13 -11.05
C VAL A 458 42.02 17.10 -12.17
N ASN A 459 41.47 17.36 -13.37
CA ASN A 459 41.48 16.42 -14.50
C ASN A 459 42.02 17.03 -15.81
N VAL A 460 42.94 17.99 -15.72
CA VAL A 460 43.60 18.62 -16.88
C VAL A 460 45.07 18.20 -16.91
N PRO A 461 45.53 17.47 -17.95
CA PRO A 461 46.95 17.17 -18.15
C PRO A 461 47.79 18.45 -18.32
N GLU A 462 49.04 18.44 -17.84
CA GLU A 462 49.97 19.57 -18.04
C GLU A 462 50.20 19.84 -19.54
N GLY A 463 50.19 21.11 -19.95
CA GLY A 463 50.47 21.55 -21.33
C GLY A 463 49.26 21.72 -22.25
N GLN A 464 48.03 21.69 -21.71
CA GLN A 464 46.81 22.02 -22.46
C GLN A 464 46.59 23.54 -22.52
N ASN A 465 46.22 24.05 -23.70
CA ASN A 465 45.89 25.47 -23.89
C ASN A 465 44.46 25.75 -23.43
N GLY A 466 44.28 26.85 -22.68
CA GLY A 466 42.95 27.31 -22.26
C GLY A 466 42.89 28.80 -21.98
N SER A 467 41.68 29.28 -21.72
CA SER A 467 41.42 30.64 -21.24
C SER A 467 40.84 30.60 -19.83
N VAL A 468 41.24 31.55 -19.00
CA VAL A 468 40.56 31.86 -17.72
C VAL A 468 40.07 33.30 -17.77
N GLN A 469 38.79 33.50 -17.45
CA GLN A 469 38.18 34.81 -17.35
C GLN A 469 37.61 35.04 -15.95
N ILE A 470 37.86 36.21 -15.38
CA ILE A 470 37.18 36.68 -14.17
C ILE A 470 36.05 37.61 -14.59
N GLN A 471 34.83 37.34 -14.13
CA GLN A 471 33.64 38.16 -14.40
C GLN A 471 33.02 38.67 -13.10
N ASP A 472 32.44 39.87 -13.14
CA ASP A 472 31.63 40.37 -12.03
C ASP A 472 30.20 39.78 -12.04
N ALA A 473 29.40 40.11 -11.02
CA ALA A 473 28.02 39.64 -10.90
C ALA A 473 27.07 40.09 -12.03
N LEU A 474 27.48 41.04 -12.87
CA LEU A 474 26.73 41.51 -14.03
C LEU A 474 27.22 40.86 -15.33
N GLY A 475 28.17 39.92 -15.26
CA GLY A 475 28.76 39.24 -16.41
C GLY A 475 29.81 40.08 -17.16
N ARG A 476 30.27 41.20 -16.60
CA ARG A 476 31.35 41.99 -17.22
C ARG A 476 32.68 41.30 -16.99
N ILE A 477 33.45 41.08 -18.06
CA ILE A 477 34.81 40.52 -17.99
C ILE A 477 35.74 41.56 -17.38
N ILE A 478 36.39 41.18 -16.28
CA ILE A 478 37.30 42.00 -15.48
C ILE A 478 38.74 41.67 -15.79
N SER A 479 39.04 40.39 -16.05
CA SER A 479 40.35 39.90 -16.45
C SER A 479 40.18 38.70 -17.35
N GLU A 480 41.07 38.55 -18.33
CA GLU A 480 41.17 37.39 -19.21
C GLU A 480 42.64 37.04 -19.40
N GLU A 481 42.99 35.79 -19.13
CA GLU A 481 44.33 35.28 -19.37
C GLU A 481 44.27 34.01 -20.21
N LEU A 482 45.16 33.94 -21.21
CA LEU A 482 45.45 32.71 -21.94
C LEU A 482 46.58 32.00 -21.21
N PHE A 483 46.38 30.74 -20.85
CA PHE A 483 47.41 29.95 -20.19
C PHE A 483 47.85 28.78 -21.06
N ILE A 484 49.16 28.56 -21.08
CA ILE A 484 49.84 27.49 -21.84
C ILE A 484 50.41 26.44 -20.86
N SER A 485 50.72 26.83 -19.62
CA SER A 485 51.16 25.93 -18.55
C SER A 485 51.04 26.58 -17.16
N GLY A 486 50.75 25.76 -16.13
CA GLY A 486 50.67 26.17 -14.73
C GLY A 486 49.45 25.57 -14.00
N ASN A 487 49.69 24.81 -12.93
CA ASN A 487 48.66 24.32 -12.01
C ASN A 487 49.25 24.34 -10.58
N PRO A 488 48.91 25.31 -9.71
CA PRO A 488 47.84 26.29 -9.84
C PRO A 488 48.16 27.51 -10.71
N ILE A 489 47.12 28.16 -11.26
CA ILE A 489 47.18 29.51 -11.85
C ILE A 489 46.72 30.51 -10.80
N SER A 490 47.42 31.63 -10.64
CA SER A 490 47.09 32.63 -9.63
C SER A 490 46.84 34.01 -10.25
N PHE A 491 45.78 34.66 -9.81
CA PHE A 491 45.33 35.97 -10.29
C PHE A 491 45.43 37.01 -9.17
N ASP A 492 46.01 38.17 -9.49
CA ASP A 492 46.03 39.33 -8.60
C ASP A 492 44.70 40.07 -8.69
N ILE A 493 43.98 40.12 -7.57
CA ILE A 493 42.65 40.73 -7.45
C ILE A 493 42.64 41.92 -6.49
N ARG A 494 43.81 42.45 -6.10
CA ARG A 494 43.93 43.56 -5.13
C ARG A 494 43.13 44.79 -5.51
N ASN A 495 43.03 45.05 -6.82
CA ASN A 495 42.34 46.23 -7.36
C ASN A 495 40.84 46.01 -7.58
N LEU A 496 40.31 44.82 -7.26
CA LEU A 496 38.87 44.54 -7.35
C LEU A 496 38.15 45.04 -6.09
N ASN A 497 36.97 45.62 -6.29
CA ASN A 497 36.09 45.99 -5.19
C ASN A 497 35.58 44.73 -4.46
N ALA A 498 35.22 44.87 -3.19
CA ALA A 498 34.56 43.81 -2.43
C ALA A 498 33.25 43.39 -3.13
N GLY A 499 33.05 42.08 -3.33
CA GLY A 499 31.92 41.59 -4.11
C GLY A 499 32.00 40.13 -4.54
N LEU A 500 30.98 39.69 -5.27
CA LEU A 500 30.88 38.35 -5.86
C LEU A 500 31.44 38.37 -7.28
N TYR A 501 32.31 37.39 -7.57
CA TYR A 501 32.93 37.20 -8.87
C TYR A 501 32.85 35.74 -9.33
N PHE A 502 32.99 35.52 -10.63
CA PHE A 502 32.99 34.21 -11.28
C PHE A 502 34.30 34.01 -12.03
N ILE A 503 34.91 32.83 -11.90
CA ILE A 503 36.02 32.38 -12.73
C ILE A 503 35.46 31.40 -13.75
N ASN A 504 35.51 31.78 -15.02
CA ASN A 504 35.16 30.94 -16.15
C ASN A 504 36.43 30.39 -16.78
N ILE A 505 36.45 29.10 -17.06
CA ILE A 505 37.60 28.43 -17.67
C ILE A 505 37.11 27.69 -18.91
N GLU A 506 37.83 27.87 -20.01
CA GLU A 506 37.61 27.14 -21.25
C GLU A 506 38.87 26.37 -21.65
N ILE A 507 38.77 25.04 -21.78
CA ILE A 507 39.85 24.16 -22.27
C ILE A 507 39.24 23.17 -23.25
N ASN A 508 39.81 23.01 -24.44
CA ASN A 508 39.36 22.03 -25.44
C ASN A 508 37.84 22.07 -25.72
N ASN A 509 37.28 23.28 -25.90
CA ASN A 509 35.84 23.56 -26.08
C ASN A 509 34.92 23.15 -24.91
N GLN A 510 35.47 22.88 -23.73
CA GLN A 510 34.70 22.73 -22.50
C GLN A 510 34.80 23.99 -21.65
N ALA A 511 33.66 24.56 -21.30
CA ALA A 511 33.56 25.70 -20.40
C ALA A 511 33.03 25.25 -19.03
N SER A 512 33.64 25.74 -17.95
CA SER A 512 33.18 25.52 -16.58
C SER A 512 33.40 26.78 -15.74
N SER A 513 32.51 27.03 -14.76
CA SER A 513 32.46 28.29 -14.00
C SER A 513 32.37 28.03 -12.50
N LEU A 514 33.14 28.78 -11.71
CA LEU A 514 33.09 28.71 -10.25
C LEU A 514 33.12 30.11 -9.63
N LYS A 515 32.31 30.33 -8.60
CA LYS A 515 32.19 31.63 -7.91
C LYS A 515 33.18 31.79 -6.75
N PHE A 516 33.68 32.99 -6.55
CA PHE A 516 34.44 33.37 -5.35
C PHE A 516 34.04 34.75 -4.82
N ILE A 517 34.35 35.00 -3.54
CA ILE A 517 34.02 36.24 -2.85
C ILE A 517 35.31 37.04 -2.63
N LYS A 518 35.36 38.29 -3.12
CA LYS A 518 36.40 39.27 -2.80
C LYS A 518 36.00 40.05 -1.54
N LYS A 519 36.90 40.10 -0.56
CA LYS A 519 36.74 40.92 0.65
C LYS A 519 37.12 42.37 0.43
#